data_AF-A0A5M8FUJ1-F1
#
_entry.id   AF-A0A5M8FUJ1-F1
#
_cell.length_a   1.000
_cell.length_b   1.000
_cell.length_c   1.000
_cell.angle_alpha   90.00
_cell.angle_beta   90.00
_cell.angle_gamma   90.00
#
_symmetry.space_group_name_H-M   'P 1'
#
loop_
_entity.id
_entity.type
_entity.pdbx_description
1 polymer ?
#
loop_
_entity_poly.entity_id
_entity_poly.type
_entity_poly.pdbx_seq_one_letter_code
_entity_poly.pdbx_strand_id
1 'polypeptide(L)'
;MFDQSENVIRYKWDPWTGSGYRLRYDAADRMHSYRVEDWNNHVVVDDYGCADIDEALMVLNRFFNIDAAQERTRIANWMPGRAH
;
A
#
# COMPACT_ATOMS: atom_id res chain seq x y z
N MET A 1 5.80 7.65 2.17
CA MET A 1 5.53 8.49 3.36
C MET A 1 4.06 8.33 3.72
N PHE A 2 3.74 8.09 4.99
CA PHE A 2 2.37 7.98 5.48
C PHE A 2 1.71 9.37 5.57
N ASP A 3 0.54 9.50 4.99
CA ASP A 3 -0.32 10.67 5.07
C ASP A 3 -1.45 10.38 6.06
N GLN A 4 -1.42 11.08 7.19
CA GLN A 4 -2.39 10.90 8.27
C GLN A 4 -3.79 11.42 7.91
N SER A 5 -3.88 12.42 7.01
CA SER A 5 -5.15 13.05 6.66
C SER A 5 -5.98 12.13 5.76
N GLU A 6 -5.30 11.40 4.89
CA GLU A 6 -5.92 10.48 3.93
C GLU A 6 -5.84 9.01 4.40
N ASN A 7 -5.10 8.72 5.48
CA ASN A 7 -4.80 7.37 5.96
C ASN A 7 -4.20 6.47 4.87
N VAL A 8 -3.29 7.05 4.07
CA VAL A 8 -2.61 6.37 2.96
C VAL A 8 -1.10 6.39 3.11
N ILE A 9 -0.44 5.34 2.64
CA ILE A 9 1.01 5.30 2.48
C ILE A 9 1.32 5.54 1.01
N ARG A 10 1.89 6.70 0.69
CA ARG A 10 2.45 6.97 -0.64
C ARG A 10 3.71 6.13 -0.80
N TYR A 11 3.71 5.24 -1.79
CA TYR A 11 4.71 4.19 -1.91
C TYR A 11 5.79 4.54 -2.93
N LYS A 12 5.50 4.38 -4.23
CA LYS A 12 6.45 4.60 -5.32
C LYS A 12 5.77 5.25 -6.52
N TRP A 13 6.55 6.03 -7.25
CA TRP A 13 6.18 6.55 -8.55
C TRP A 13 6.68 5.59 -9.63
N ASP A 14 5.82 5.25 -10.59
CA ASP A 14 6.18 4.52 -11.79
C ASP A 14 6.24 5.49 -12.99
N PRO A 15 7.44 5.78 -13.53
CA PRO A 15 7.57 6.64 -14.70
C PRO A 15 7.04 6.00 -15.99
N TRP A 16 6.88 4.67 -16.03
CA TRP A 16 6.39 3.99 -17.24
C TRP A 16 4.89 4.20 -17.43
N THR A 17 4.09 4.02 -16.38
CA THR A 17 2.64 4.35 -16.40
C THR A 17 2.35 5.83 -16.15
N GLY A 18 3.32 6.60 -15.65
CA GLY A 18 3.11 8.00 -15.29
C GLY A 18 2.21 8.17 -14.06
N SER A 19 2.24 7.21 -13.14
CA SER A 19 1.41 7.19 -11.95
C SER A 19 2.14 6.83 -10.65
N GLY A 20 1.54 7.17 -9.52
CA GLY A 20 2.00 6.81 -8.19
C GLY A 20 1.16 5.70 -7.57
N TYR A 21 1.82 4.73 -6.93
CA TYR A 21 1.17 3.69 -6.16
C TYR A 21 1.05 4.11 -4.70
N ARG A 22 -0.09 3.80 -4.09
CA ARG A 22 -0.36 4.04 -2.67
C ARG A 22 -1.06 2.84 -2.03
N LEU A 23 -0.86 2.72 -0.72
CA LEU A 23 -1.58 1.78 0.12
C LEU A 23 -2.59 2.54 0.96
N ARG A 24 -3.87 2.27 0.82
CA ARG A 24 -4.92 2.85 1.66
C ARG A 24 -5.31 1.84 2.73
N TYR A 25 -5.39 2.30 3.98
CA TYR A 25 -5.98 1.51 5.05
C TYR A 25 -7.48 1.77 5.12
N ASP A 26 -8.28 0.73 4.90
CA ASP A 26 -9.74 0.79 4.98
C ASP A 26 -10.22 0.13 6.28
N ALA A 27 -10.63 0.96 7.24
CA ALA A 27 -11.13 0.46 8.52
C ALA A 27 -12.57 -0.11 8.44
N ALA A 28 -13.30 0.19 7.36
CA ALA A 28 -14.67 -0.29 7.19
C ALA A 28 -14.69 -1.75 6.73
N ASP A 29 -13.70 -2.17 5.95
CA ASP A 29 -13.52 -3.57 5.51
C ASP A 29 -12.49 -4.27 6.41
N ARG A 30 -12.98 -4.95 7.45
CA ARG A 30 -12.13 -5.72 8.39
C ARG A 30 -11.54 -6.99 7.78
N MET A 31 -12.06 -7.45 6.65
CA MET A 31 -11.54 -8.63 5.94
C MET A 31 -10.47 -8.21 4.92
N HIS A 32 -10.60 -7.03 4.32
CA HIS A 32 -9.65 -6.50 3.35
C HIS A 32 -9.26 -5.06 3.71
N SER A 33 -8.52 -4.95 4.81
CA SER A 33 -8.20 -3.66 5.42
C SER A 33 -7.14 -2.85 4.66
N TYR A 34 -6.55 -3.41 3.60
CA TYR A 34 -5.55 -2.74 2.78
C TYR A 34 -5.97 -2.75 1.31
N ARG A 35 -5.83 -1.60 0.65
CA ARG A 35 -6.07 -1.46 -0.80
C ARG A 35 -4.82 -0.91 -1.47
N VAL A 36 -4.39 -1.60 -2.53
CA VAL A 36 -3.30 -1.13 -3.41
C VAL A 36 -3.94 -0.34 -4.54
N GLU A 37 -3.61 0.94 -4.60
CA GLU A 37 -4.21 1.86 -5.56
C GLU A 37 -3.14 2.50 -6.44
N ASP A 38 -3.43 2.57 -7.72
CA ASP A 38 -2.78 3.46 -8.66
C ASP A 38 -3.50 4.82 -8.56
N TRP A 39 -2.79 5.81 -8.02
CA TRP A 39 -3.35 7.10 -7.63
C TRP A 39 -3.79 7.95 -8.81
N ASN A 40 -2.96 8.10 -9.85
CA ASN A 40 -3.31 8.98 -10.97
C ASN A 40 -4.31 8.33 -11.92
N ASN A 41 -4.31 6.99 -12.02
CA ASN A 41 -5.28 6.28 -12.85
C ASN A 41 -6.58 5.99 -12.08
N HIS A 42 -6.63 6.26 -10.77
CA HIS A 42 -7.76 5.97 -9.89
C HIS A 42 -8.22 4.51 -9.94
N VAL A 43 -7.27 3.59 -10.11
CA VAL A 43 -7.53 2.15 -10.23
C VAL A 43 -7.13 1.46 -8.93
N VAL A 44 -8.04 0.67 -8.37
CA VAL A 44 -7.67 -0.32 -7.37
C VAL A 44 -7.03 -1.48 -8.12
N VAL A 45 -5.74 -1.72 -7.84
CA VAL A 45 -4.95 -2.75 -8.56
C VAL A 45 -5.32 -4.15 -8.07
N ASP A 46 -5.91 -4.23 -6.88
CA ASP A 46 -6.39 -5.46 -6.26
C ASP A 46 -7.90 -5.37 -5.96
N ASP A 47 -8.71 -5.89 -6.88
CA ASP A 47 -10.18 -5.77 -6.84
C ASP A 47 -10.79 -6.34 -5.55
N TYR A 48 -10.22 -7.41 -5.01
CA TYR A 48 -10.70 -8.03 -3.76
C TYR A 48 -10.26 -7.25 -2.52
N GLY A 49 -9.07 -6.64 -2.56
CA GLY A 49 -8.43 -6.00 -1.42
C GLY A 49 -7.58 -7.00 -0.65
N CYS A 50 -6.63 -6.46 0.10
CA CYS A 50 -5.65 -7.22 0.85
C CYS A 50 -6.05 -7.28 2.33
N ALA A 51 -5.98 -8.46 2.94
CA ALA A 51 -6.31 -8.66 4.34
C ALA A 51 -5.29 -7.97 5.27
N ASP A 52 -4.03 -8.00 4.88
CA ASP A 52 -2.93 -7.41 5.63
C ASP A 52 -1.91 -6.71 4.73
N ILE A 53 -0.89 -6.14 5.37
CA ILE A 53 0.18 -5.42 4.68
C ILE A 53 1.07 -6.36 3.85
N ASP A 54 1.18 -7.63 4.24
CA ASP A 54 2.06 -8.59 3.57
C ASP A 54 1.44 -8.98 2.22
N GLU A 55 0.13 -9.21 2.15
CA GLU A 55 -0.60 -9.39 0.89
C GLU A 55 -0.48 -8.16 -0.03
N ALA A 56 -0.63 -6.95 0.53
CA ALA A 56 -0.49 -5.73 -0.24
C ALA A 56 0.92 -5.55 -0.82
N LEU A 57 1.95 -5.97 -0.09
CA LEU A 57 3.33 -6.00 -0.56
C LEU A 57 3.55 -7.07 -1.64
N MET A 58 2.87 -8.22 -1.58
CA MET A 58 2.91 -9.22 -2.64
C MET A 58 2.34 -8.68 -3.96
N VAL A 59 1.25 -7.90 -3.90
CA VAL A 59 0.70 -7.21 -5.08
C VAL A 59 1.73 -6.23 -5.64
N LEU A 60 2.30 -5.36 -4.80
CA LEU A 60 3.32 -4.38 -5.22
C LEU A 60 4.59 -5.05 -5.79
N ASN A 61 4.95 -6.23 -5.30
CA ASN A 61 6.10 -6.99 -5.82
C ASN A 61 5.94 -7.38 -7.29
N ARG A 62 4.70 -7.60 -7.77
CA ARG A 62 4.42 -7.89 -9.19
C ARG A 62 4.81 -6.74 -10.12
N PHE A 63 4.85 -5.50 -9.62
CA PHE A 63 5.14 -4.30 -10.40
C PHE A 63 6.57 -3.80 -10.22
N PHE A 64 7.07 -3.85 -8.98
CA PHE A 64 8.30 -3.15 -8.61
C PHE A 64 9.48 -4.05 -8.24
N ASN A 65 9.30 -5.38 -8.26
CA ASN A 65 10.32 -6.37 -7.87
C ASN A 65 11.03 -5.97 -6.55
N ILE A 66 10.27 -6.00 -5.46
CA ILE A 66 10.66 -5.46 -4.15
C ILE A 66 10.95 -6.58 -3.15
N ASP A 67 11.80 -6.29 -2.17
CA ASP A 67 11.91 -7.13 -0.98
C ASP A 67 10.76 -6.80 -0.01
N ALA A 68 9.78 -7.69 0.07
CA ALA A 68 8.62 -7.52 0.92
C ALA A 68 8.99 -7.39 2.41
N ALA A 69 10.00 -8.12 2.91
CA ALA A 69 10.38 -8.05 4.31
C ALA A 69 11.03 -6.71 4.67
N GLN A 70 11.88 -6.20 3.78
CA GLN A 70 12.47 -4.87 3.92
C GLN A 70 11.40 -3.77 3.88
N GLU A 71 10.48 -3.84 2.92
CA GLU A 71 9.46 -2.81 2.73
C GLU A 71 8.41 -2.84 3.85
N ARG A 72 8.07 -4.01 4.39
CA ARG A 72 7.26 -4.15 5.61
C ARG A 72 7.86 -3.38 6.78
N THR A 73 9.16 -3.57 7.01
CA THR A 73 9.89 -2.87 8.09
C THR A 73 9.88 -1.36 7.86
N ARG A 74 10.09 -0.93 6.61
CA ARG A 74 10.06 0.48 6.24
C ARG A 74 8.68 1.11 6.42
N ILE A 75 7.62 0.40 6.05
CA ILE A 75 6.23 0.85 6.21
C ILE A 75 5.84 0.90 7.68
N ALA A 76 6.25 -0.10 8.48
CA ALA A 76 6.02 -0.11 9.92
C ALA A 76 6.62 1.15 10.59
N ASN A 77 7.80 1.60 10.15
CA ASN A 77 8.42 2.84 10.63
C ASN A 77 7.66 4.11 10.23
N TRP A 78 6.78 4.06 9.24
CA TRP A 78 5.95 5.20 8.82
C TRP A 78 4.58 5.23 9.50
N MET A 79 4.12 4.11 10.04
CA MET A 79 2.86 4.05 10.77
C MET A 79 3.07 4.59 12.19
N PRO A 80 2.30 5.60 12.62
CA PRO A 80 2.38 6.08 13.99
C PRO A 80 1.87 4.97 14.93
N GLY A 81 2.80 4.32 15.62
CA GLY A 81 2.53 3.47 16.78
C GLY A 81 1.41 2.44 16.61
N ARG A 82 1.49 1.56 15.60
CA ARG A 82 1.02 0.17 15.80
C ARG A 82 2.14 -0.61 16.48
N ALA A 83 2.53 -0.14 17.67
CA ALA A 83 3.32 -0.95 18.57
C ALA A 83 2.46 -2.15 18.99
N HIS A 84 3.07 -3.33 18.89
CA HIS A 84 2.62 -4.63 19.39
C HIS A 84 1.41 -4.66 20.33
#